data_AF-A0A1S2T0X0-F1
#
_entry.id   AF-A0A1S2T0X0-F1
#
_cell.length_a   1.000
_cell.length_b   1.000
_cell.length_c   1.000
_cell.angle_alpha   90.00
_cell.angle_beta   90.00
_cell.angle_gamma   90.00
#
_symmetry.space_group_name_H-M   'P 1'
#
loop_
_entity.id
_entity.type
_entity.pdbx_description
1 polymer ?
#
loop_
_entity_poly.entity_id
_entity_poly.type
_entity_poly.pdbx_seq_one_letter_code
_entity_poly.pdbx_strand_id
1 'polypeptide(L)'
;MPRKPSKSVDEQIFEAKLKLVELDEQYKTQLYFETMPEYDPLYKYCFDSSNRSIPAKNQSIDAWLRAVIKHMGLRLPGHGGAKTNAVVVSVNKEIGKYEDLWIEYETRKLRKLVAKKKPKQV
;
A
#
# COMPACT_ATOMS: atom_id res chain seq x y z
N MET A 1 -28.69 27.20 -13.84
CA MET A 1 -28.29 27.11 -12.41
C MET A 1 -26.88 26.57 -12.34
N PRO A 2 -25.92 27.24 -11.67
CA PRO A 2 -24.61 26.65 -11.47
C PRO A 2 -24.79 25.42 -10.56
N ARG A 3 -24.27 24.27 -11.00
CA ARG A 3 -24.30 23.05 -10.18
C ARG A 3 -23.57 23.34 -8.87
N LYS A 4 -24.25 23.19 -7.74
CA LYS A 4 -23.57 23.19 -6.43
C LYS A 4 -22.47 22.13 -6.50
N PRO A 5 -21.21 22.45 -6.12
CA PRO A 5 -20.17 21.44 -6.04
C PRO A 5 -20.66 20.33 -5.10
N SER A 6 -20.60 19.08 -5.56
CA SER A 6 -21.13 17.92 -4.83
C SER A 6 -20.32 17.58 -3.58
N LYS A 7 -19.14 18.19 -3.41
CA LYS A 7 -18.19 17.95 -2.32
C LYS A 7 -17.77 19.26 -1.68
N SER A 8 -17.58 19.25 -0.37
CA SER A 8 -17.05 20.39 0.37
C SER A 8 -15.59 20.68 -0.04
N VAL A 9 -15.10 21.89 0.24
CA VAL A 9 -13.69 22.24 -0.04
C VAL A 9 -12.73 21.36 0.76
N ASP A 10 -13.07 21.06 2.02
CA ASP A 10 -12.27 20.16 2.86
C ASP A 10 -12.21 18.73 2.30
N GLU A 11 -13.31 18.21 1.76
CA GLU A 11 -13.32 16.91 1.07
C GLU A 11 -12.43 16.90 -0.17
N GLN A 12 -12.43 17.98 -0.96
CA GLN A 12 -11.57 18.10 -2.14
C GLN A 12 -10.08 18.15 -1.74
N ILE A 13 -9.75 18.88 -0.67
CA ILE A 13 -8.38 18.93 -0.13
C ILE A 13 -7.96 17.54 0.37
N PHE A 14 -8.82 16.85 1.11
CA PHE A 14 -8.55 15.50 1.58
C PHE A 14 -8.31 14.53 0.41
N GLU A 15 -9.14 14.56 -0.63
CA GLU A 15 -8.97 13.70 -1.81
C GLU A 15 -7.66 13.96 -2.56
N ALA A 16 -7.27 15.23 -2.70
CA ALA A 16 -6.00 15.59 -3.31
C ALA A 16 -4.80 15.07 -2.49
N LYS A 17 -4.83 15.27 -1.17
CA LYS A 17 -3.80 14.74 -0.25
C LYS A 17 -3.74 13.22 -0.30
N LEU A 18 -4.89 12.56 -0.25
CA LEU A 18 -4.99 11.10 -0.32
C LEU A 18 -4.33 10.56 -1.60
N LYS A 19 -4.58 11.20 -2.74
CA LYS A 19 -3.99 10.79 -4.01
C LYS A 19 -2.46 10.94 -4.02
N LEU A 20 -1.93 12.02 -3.44
CA LEU A 20 -0.48 12.20 -3.31
C LEU A 20 0.14 11.12 -2.43
N VAL A 21 -0.51 10.80 -1.31
CA VAL A 21 -0.10 9.71 -0.42
C VAL A 21 -0.07 8.38 -1.17
N GLU A 22 -1.15 8.02 -1.87
CA GLU A 22 -1.21 6.74 -2.61
C GLU A 22 -0.13 6.64 -3.69
N LEU A 23 0.17 7.73 -4.39
CA LEU A 23 1.23 7.75 -5.41
C LEU A 23 2.62 7.62 -4.80
N ASP A 24 2.90 8.30 -3.68
CA ASP A 24 4.17 8.17 -2.97
C ASP A 24 4.36 6.74 -2.43
N GLU A 25 3.29 6.17 -1.86
CA GLU A 25 3.28 4.78 -1.40
C GLU A 25 3.57 3.80 -2.53
N GLN A 26 2.92 3.97 -3.69
CA GLN A 26 3.15 3.13 -4.87
C GLN A 26 4.58 3.26 -5.38
N TYR A 27 5.07 4.49 -5.48
CA TYR A 27 6.43 4.78 -5.94
C TYR A 27 7.48 4.13 -5.04
N LYS A 28 7.41 4.36 -3.72
CA LYS A 28 8.36 3.77 -2.77
C LYS A 28 8.26 2.25 -2.73
N THR A 29 7.04 1.70 -2.80
CA THR A 29 6.84 0.25 -2.87
C THR A 29 7.50 -0.34 -4.11
N GLN A 30 7.39 0.34 -5.25
CA GLN A 30 8.01 -0.10 -6.50
C GLN A 30 9.54 -0.06 -6.41
N LEU A 31 10.14 0.98 -5.81
CA LEU A 31 11.58 1.03 -5.56
C LEU A 31 12.07 -0.20 -4.78
N TYR A 32 11.37 -0.57 -3.71
CA TYR A 32 11.71 -1.77 -2.95
C TYR A 32 11.49 -3.06 -3.74
N PHE A 33 10.43 -3.13 -4.53
CA PHE A 33 10.12 -4.30 -5.34
C PHE A 33 11.22 -4.58 -6.37
N GLU A 34 11.80 -3.54 -6.95
CA GLU A 34 12.93 -3.64 -7.89
C GLU A 34 14.23 -4.12 -7.24
N THR A 35 14.35 -4.06 -5.91
CA THR A 35 15.49 -4.64 -5.18
C THR A 35 15.37 -6.16 -4.98
N MET A 36 14.22 -6.75 -5.32
CA MET A 36 13.95 -8.17 -5.09
C MET A 36 14.25 -8.96 -6.37
N PRO A 37 14.94 -10.11 -6.27
CA PRO A 37 15.29 -10.90 -7.43
C PRO A 37 14.04 -11.52 -8.06
N GLU A 38 14.03 -11.73 -9.37
CA GLU A 38 12.93 -12.46 -10.03
C GLU A 38 12.98 -13.96 -9.75
N TYR A 39 14.18 -14.54 -9.73
CA TYR A 39 14.41 -15.96 -9.53
C TYR A 39 15.49 -16.21 -8.48
N ASP A 40 15.06 -16.51 -7.25
CA ASP A 40 15.93 -17.01 -6.17
C ASP A 40 15.05 -17.66 -5.08
N PRO A 41 14.99 -19.00 -5.00
CA PRO A 41 14.16 -19.70 -4.02
C PRO A 41 14.68 -19.58 -2.57
N LEU A 42 15.95 -19.18 -2.39
CA LEU A 42 16.58 -19.02 -1.07
C LEU A 42 16.66 -17.54 -0.64
N TYR A 43 16.05 -16.64 -1.41
CA TYR A 43 16.08 -15.21 -1.12
C TYR A 43 15.49 -14.92 0.26
N LYS A 44 16.28 -14.24 1.09
CA LYS A 44 15.86 -13.75 2.40
C LYS A 44 15.60 -12.26 2.32
N TYR A 45 14.37 -11.87 2.61
CA TYR A 45 13.98 -10.47 2.70
C TYR A 45 14.74 -9.78 3.83
N CYS A 46 15.51 -8.74 3.50
CA CYS A 46 16.25 -7.94 4.46
C CYS A 46 16.14 -6.45 4.12
N PHE A 47 15.62 -5.66 5.06
CA PHE A 47 15.40 -4.23 4.89
C PHE A 47 16.71 -3.49 4.60
N ASP A 48 17.75 -3.75 5.40
CA ASP A 48 19.05 -3.07 5.27
C ASP A 48 19.72 -3.39 3.93
N SER A 49 19.57 -4.62 3.44
CA SER A 49 20.09 -5.02 2.12
C SER A 49 19.39 -4.27 1.00
N SER A 50 18.05 -4.19 1.03
CA SER A 50 17.28 -3.42 0.05
C SER A 50 17.60 -1.93 0.08
N ASN A 51 17.87 -1.37 1.27
CA ASN A 51 18.19 0.06 1.43
C ASN A 51 19.51 0.48 0.76
N ARG A 52 20.42 -0.45 0.48
CA ARG A 52 21.71 -0.15 -0.18
C ARG A 52 21.55 0.46 -1.57
N SER A 53 20.45 0.16 -2.26
CA SER A 53 20.14 0.69 -3.60
C SER A 53 19.11 1.82 -3.59
N ILE A 54 18.61 2.23 -2.41
CA ILE A 54 17.51 3.20 -2.29
C ILE A 54 18.00 4.48 -1.59
N PRO A 55 17.78 5.68 -2.18
CA PRO A 55 18.13 6.94 -1.54
C PRO A 55 17.48 7.08 -0.16
N ALA A 56 18.22 7.60 0.82
CA ALA A 56 17.76 7.71 2.22
C ALA A 56 16.38 8.38 2.38
N LYS A 57 16.09 9.42 1.58
CA LYS A 57 14.79 10.12 1.56
C LYS A 57 13.59 9.23 1.19
N ASN A 58 13.83 8.11 0.52
CA ASN A 58 12.81 7.18 0.03
C ASN A 58 12.75 5.89 0.87
N GLN A 59 13.62 5.74 1.86
CA GLN A 59 13.63 4.54 2.71
C GLN A 59 12.40 4.52 3.62
N SER A 60 11.67 3.40 3.62
CA SER A 60 10.42 3.25 4.36
C SER A 60 10.15 1.77 4.63
N ILE A 61 9.97 1.43 5.91
CA ILE A 61 9.64 0.06 6.33
C ILE A 61 8.29 -0.35 5.76
N ASP A 62 7.30 0.54 5.73
CA ASP A 62 5.97 0.24 5.18
C ASP A 62 6.04 -0.09 3.69
N ALA A 63 6.80 0.70 2.93
CA ALA A 63 7.01 0.46 1.51
C ALA A 63 7.75 -0.86 1.26
N TRP A 64 8.76 -1.16 2.08
CA TRP A 64 9.46 -2.44 2.03
C TRP A 64 8.52 -3.61 2.30
N LEU A 65 7.73 -3.56 3.38
CA LEU A 65 6.76 -4.62 3.71
C LEU A 65 5.71 -4.82 2.61
N ARG A 66 5.19 -3.75 2.02
CA ARG A 66 4.27 -3.82 0.87
C ARG A 66 4.92 -4.51 -0.33
N ALA A 67 6.18 -4.20 -0.61
CA ALA A 67 6.94 -4.85 -1.69
C ALA A 67 7.15 -6.34 -1.41
N VAL A 68 7.50 -6.70 -0.17
CA VAL A 68 7.66 -8.11 0.26
C VAL A 68 6.37 -8.88 0.05
N ILE A 69 5.24 -8.35 0.51
CA ILE A 69 3.92 -8.97 0.37
C ILE A 69 3.59 -9.17 -1.12
N LYS A 70 3.80 -8.14 -1.95
CA LYS A 70 3.59 -8.22 -3.41
C LYS A 70 4.48 -9.30 -4.04
N HIS A 71 5.75 -9.36 -3.66
CA HIS A 71 6.72 -10.32 -4.19
C HIS A 71 6.37 -11.76 -3.80
N MET A 72 6.00 -12.00 -2.54
CA MET A 72 5.54 -13.32 -2.08
C MET A 72 4.26 -13.77 -2.77
N GLY A 73 3.33 -12.84 -3.03
CA GLY A 73 2.06 -13.13 -3.67
C GLY A 73 2.15 -13.43 -5.17
N LEU A 74 3.20 -12.96 -5.86
CA LEU A 74 3.43 -13.20 -7.29
C LEU A 74 4.20 -14.49 -7.56
N ARG A 75 4.93 -15.02 -6.57
CA ARG A 75 5.76 -16.21 -6.73
C ARG A 75 4.99 -17.51 -6.50
N LEU A 76 5.44 -18.56 -7.17
CA LEU A 76 4.91 -19.92 -6.97
C LEU A 76 5.28 -20.46 -5.57
N PRO A 77 4.40 -21.27 -4.95
CA PRO A 77 4.74 -22.01 -3.74
C PRO A 77 6.03 -22.83 -3.95
N GLY A 78 6.98 -22.75 -3.01
CA GLY A 78 8.28 -23.44 -3.09
C GLY A 78 9.42 -22.62 -3.72
N HIS A 79 9.11 -21.48 -4.35
CA HIS A 79 10.10 -20.53 -4.88
C HIS A 79 10.15 -19.21 -4.09
N GLY A 80 9.92 -19.28 -2.77
CA GLY A 80 9.74 -18.12 -1.90
C GLY A 80 8.35 -17.47 -1.99
N GLY A 81 7.44 -18.03 -2.79
CA GLY A 81 6.05 -17.62 -2.85
C GLY A 81 5.22 -18.19 -1.70
N ALA A 82 4.26 -17.40 -1.22
CA ALA A 82 3.28 -17.84 -0.24
C ALA A 82 1.91 -17.26 -0.55
N LYS A 83 0.85 -18.04 -0.30
CA LYS A 83 -0.52 -17.51 -0.33
C LYS A 83 -0.69 -16.56 0.85
N THR A 84 -0.57 -15.26 0.58
CA THR A 84 -0.70 -14.22 1.61
C THR A 84 -1.91 -13.33 1.34
N ASN A 85 -2.58 -12.97 2.43
CA ASN A 85 -3.63 -11.95 2.46
C ASN A 85 -3.20 -10.74 3.29
N ALA A 86 -1.90 -10.63 3.56
CA ALA A 86 -1.36 -9.55 4.37
C ALA A 86 -1.61 -8.19 3.71
N VAL A 87 -1.90 -7.20 4.54
CA VAL A 87 -2.09 -5.80 4.14
C VAL A 87 -1.34 -4.94 5.15
N VAL A 88 -0.62 -3.95 4.66
CA VAL A 88 0.02 -2.94 5.50
C VAL A 88 -0.89 -1.72 5.56
N VAL A 89 -1.34 -1.40 6.76
CA VAL A 89 -2.09 -0.18 7.07
C VAL A 89 -1.21 0.64 8.01
N SER A 90 -0.95 1.88 7.65
CA SER A 90 -0.19 2.81 8.48
C SER A 90 -0.93 4.11 8.67
N VAL A 91 -0.65 4.79 9.77
CA VAL A 91 -1.20 6.11 10.03
C VAL A 91 -0.33 7.12 9.29
N ASN A 92 -0.92 7.80 8.29
CA ASN A 92 -0.20 8.83 7.57
C ASN A 92 -0.31 10.18 8.32
N LYS A 93 0.81 10.63 8.91
CA LYS A 93 0.89 11.89 9.65
C LYS A 93 0.69 13.14 8.78
N GLU A 94 0.92 13.05 7.47
CA GLU A 94 0.79 14.17 6.52
C GLU A 94 -0.66 14.56 6.23
N ILE A 95 -1.60 13.64 6.53
CA ILE A 95 -3.04 13.89 6.44
C ILE A 95 -3.47 14.92 7.49
N GLY A 96 -2.76 15.01 8.63
CA GLY A 96 -2.97 16.04 9.65
C GLY A 96 -4.39 16.00 10.21
N LYS A 97 -5.11 17.14 10.15
CA LYS A 97 -6.47 17.30 10.70
C LYS A 97 -7.54 16.38 10.09
N TYR A 98 -7.25 15.62 9.05
CA TYR A 98 -8.20 14.74 8.35
C TYR A 98 -8.07 13.26 8.78
N GLU A 99 -7.57 12.99 9.98
CA GLU A 99 -7.34 11.63 10.51
C GLU A 99 -8.61 10.76 10.51
N ASP A 100 -9.77 11.33 10.90
CA ASP A 100 -11.04 10.59 10.88
C ASP A 100 -11.44 10.13 9.48
N LEU A 101 -11.26 11.01 8.47
CA LEU A 101 -11.52 10.69 7.07
C LEU A 101 -10.56 9.61 6.55
N TRP A 102 -9.31 9.60 7.03
CA TRP A 102 -8.34 8.56 6.73
C TRP A 102 -8.72 7.21 7.32
N ILE A 103 -9.13 7.18 8.60
CA ILE A 103 -9.59 5.97 9.28
C ILE A 103 -10.81 5.39 8.54
N GLU A 104 -11.76 6.25 8.17
CA GLU A 104 -12.93 5.81 7.40
C GLU A 104 -12.53 5.26 6.02
N TYR A 105 -11.61 5.94 5.33
CA TYR A 105 -11.07 5.51 4.04
C TYR A 105 -10.45 4.11 4.12
N GLU A 106 -9.50 3.90 5.04
CA GLU A 106 -8.81 2.61 5.21
C GLU A 106 -9.77 1.52 5.72
N THR A 107 -10.68 1.85 6.64
CA THR A 107 -11.72 0.91 7.10
C THR A 107 -12.59 0.43 5.93
N ARG A 108 -13.01 1.34 5.06
CA ARG A 108 -13.80 1.02 3.87
C ARG A 108 -13.03 0.14 2.88
N LYS A 109 -11.73 0.39 2.70
CA LYS A 109 -10.83 -0.43 1.87
C LYS A 109 -10.71 -1.85 2.42
N LEU A 110 -10.47 -2.00 3.72
CA LEU A 110 -10.42 -3.30 4.40
C LEU A 110 -11.76 -4.05 4.28
N ARG A 111 -12.90 -3.38 4.49
CA ARG A 111 -14.24 -3.99 4.32
C ARG A 111 -14.44 -4.52 2.90
N LYS A 112 -14.02 -3.77 1.86
CA LYS A 112 -14.11 -4.23 0.46
C LYS A 112 -13.25 -5.48 0.21
N LEU A 113 -12.07 -5.56 0.81
CA LEU A 113 -11.19 -6.73 0.68
C LEU A 113 -11.82 -8.00 1.30
N VAL A 114 -12.52 -7.85 2.43
CA VAL A 114 -13.26 -8.96 3.05
C VAL A 114 -14.52 -9.32 2.25
N ALA A 115 -15.28 -8.32 1.79
CA ALA A 115 -16.53 -8.55 1.04
C ALA A 115 -16.31 -9.32 -0.27
N LYS A 116 -15.23 -9.02 -1.01
CA LYS A 116 -14.84 -9.76 -2.23
C LYS A 116 -14.60 -11.26 -1.98
N LYS A 117 -14.34 -11.67 -0.73
CA LYS A 117 -14.07 -13.06 -0.38
C LYS A 117 -15.30 -13.86 0.02
N LYS A 118 -16.45 -13.23 0.26
CA LYS A 118 -17.68 -13.98 0.50
C LYS A 118 -18.18 -14.51 -0.86
N PRO A 119 -18.22 -15.84 -1.10
CA PRO A 119 -18.92 -16.35 -2.26
C PRO A 119 -20.38 -15.88 -2.17
N LYS A 120 -20.95 -15.47 -3.30
CA LYS A 120 -22.42 -15.32 -3.38
C LYS A 120 -22.99 -16.68 -2.98
N GLN A 121 -23.69 -16.74 -1.86
CA GLN A 121 -24.59 -17.86 -1.60
C GLN A 121 -25.64 -17.77 -2.70
N VAL A 122 -25.57 -18.72 -3.64
CA VAL A 122 -26.60 -19.00 -4.63
C VAL A 122 -27.38 -20.19 -4.10
#